data_AF-A0AA47NMK7-F1
#
_entry.id   AF-A0AA47NMK7-F1
#
_cell.length_a   1.000
_cell.length_b   1.000
_cell.length_c   1.000
_cell.angle_alpha   90.00
_cell.angle_beta   90.00
_cell.angle_gamma   90.00
#
_symmetry.space_group_name_H-M   'P 1'
#
loop_
_entity.id
_entity.type
_entity.pdbx_description
1 polymer ?
#
loop_
_entity_poly.entity_id
_entity_poly.type
_entity_poly.pdbx_seq_one_letter_code
_entity_poly.pdbx_strand_id
1 'polypeptide(L)'
;MTLHADKYNNFQGQQRREKVNELLAVLKKQQSVFTRSREISDAAVKASYIIANEIAVASKPFIEGEFVKTCMLKAAEIVCPEKRQAFANISLTRNTVADRISDLSADSDSQLKRRVKSFIAFSVAIDESTDVTDVAQLVIFIRGVDDTLTVTEEFLELAPMTDTTTAADIFTALIGALDRLKVDWSRTVSMATDGAPSMVRKKSRCCDKVQRESADCKWRS
;
A
#
# COMPACT_ATOMS: atom_id res chain seq x y z
N MET A 1 27.26 -12.89 46.19
CA MET A 1 26.11 -13.81 46.23
C MET A 1 24.88 -13.03 45.79
N THR A 2 24.12 -13.52 44.83
CA THR A 2 22.89 -12.85 44.39
C THR A 2 21.87 -12.96 45.52
N LEU A 3 21.27 -11.83 45.94
CA LEU A 3 20.26 -11.70 47.01
C LEU A 3 19.06 -12.67 46.90
N HIS A 4 18.92 -13.38 45.77
CA HIS A 4 17.87 -14.36 45.52
C HIS A 4 18.18 -15.73 46.16
N ALA A 5 19.43 -16.15 46.27
CA ALA A 5 19.77 -17.47 46.83
C ALA A 5 19.36 -17.57 48.31
N ASP A 6 19.72 -16.58 49.12
CA ASP A 6 19.41 -16.55 50.56
C ASP A 6 17.89 -16.51 50.84
N LYS A 7 17.11 -15.94 49.92
CA LYS A 7 15.65 -15.80 50.06
C LYS A 7 14.88 -17.09 49.78
N TYR A 8 15.43 -18.00 48.96
CA TYR A 8 14.74 -19.21 48.53
C TYR A 8 15.37 -20.53 49.00
N ASN A 9 16.57 -20.48 49.60
CA ASN A 9 17.27 -21.65 50.14
C ASN A 9 16.48 -22.41 51.21
N ASN A 10 15.58 -21.73 51.91
CA ASN A 10 14.77 -22.30 52.99
C ASN A 10 13.57 -23.14 52.48
N PHE A 11 13.21 -23.06 51.20
CA PHE A 11 12.11 -23.84 50.65
C PHE A 11 12.60 -25.21 50.18
N GLN A 12 11.98 -26.28 50.70
CA GLN A 12 12.29 -27.67 50.32
C GLN A 12 11.00 -28.45 50.00
N GLY A 13 11.14 -29.56 49.26
CA GLY A 13 10.04 -30.49 48.97
C GLY A 13 8.79 -29.83 48.38
N GLN A 14 7.65 -29.98 49.06
CA GLN A 14 6.35 -29.49 48.63
C GLN A 14 6.24 -27.95 48.66
N GLN A 15 6.78 -27.29 49.69
CA GLN A 15 6.77 -25.83 49.82
C GLN A 15 7.51 -25.15 48.66
N ARG A 16 8.58 -25.79 48.15
CA ARG A 16 9.29 -25.30 46.95
C ARG A 16 8.40 -25.37 45.72
N ARG A 17 7.63 -26.46 45.53
CA ARG A 17 6.72 -26.59 44.38
C ARG A 17 5.59 -25.56 44.44
N GLU A 18 5.02 -25.34 45.62
CA GLU A 18 3.98 -24.33 45.84
C GLU A 18 4.50 -22.92 45.53
N LYS A 19 5.71 -22.57 46.02
CA LYS A 19 6.30 -21.27 45.74
C LYS A 19 6.65 -21.07 44.27
N VAL A 20 7.12 -22.11 43.58
CA VAL A 20 7.35 -22.07 42.13
C VAL A 20 6.04 -21.87 41.37
N ASN A 21 4.96 -22.57 41.74
CA ASN A 21 3.65 -22.40 41.12
C ASN A 21 3.09 -20.98 41.33
N GLU A 22 3.26 -20.41 42.52
CA GLU A 22 2.89 -19.03 42.83
C GLU A 22 3.68 -18.03 41.95
N LEU A 23 5.01 -18.18 41.86
CA LEU A 23 5.85 -17.33 41.03
C LEU A 23 5.51 -17.45 39.54
N LEU A 24 5.21 -18.67 39.06
CA LEU A 24 4.74 -18.89 37.69
C LEU A 24 3.39 -18.23 37.43
N ALA A 25 2.45 -18.27 38.38
CA ALA A 25 1.17 -17.59 38.26
C ALA A 25 1.33 -16.07 38.21
N VAL A 26 2.20 -15.50 39.06
CA VAL A 26 2.54 -14.07 39.05
C VAL A 26 3.20 -13.67 37.72
N LEU A 27 4.17 -14.46 37.24
CA LEU A 27 4.84 -14.21 35.97
C LEU A 27 3.85 -14.24 34.79
N LYS A 28 2.98 -15.26 34.72
CA LYS A 28 1.93 -15.35 33.69
C LYS A 28 1.00 -14.14 33.74
N LYS A 29 0.61 -13.70 34.94
CA LYS A 29 -0.22 -12.51 35.14
C LYS A 29 0.49 -11.25 34.62
N GLN A 30 1.78 -11.06 34.96
CA GLN A 30 2.57 -9.93 34.46
C GLN A 30 2.72 -9.94 32.94
N GLN A 31 3.03 -11.10 32.35
CA GLN A 31 3.13 -11.25 30.89
C GLN A 31 1.80 -10.96 30.19
N SER A 32 0.67 -11.42 30.77
CA SER A 32 -0.66 -11.18 30.20
C SER A 32 -1.02 -9.70 30.10
N VAL A 33 -0.55 -8.86 31.03
CA VAL A 33 -0.74 -7.41 30.98
C VAL A 33 0.02 -6.80 29.80
N PHE A 34 1.26 -7.24 29.57
CA PHE A 34 2.08 -6.75 28.45
C PHE A 34 1.48 -7.15 27.09
N THR A 35 1.07 -8.41 26.92
CA THR A 35 0.44 -8.88 25.69
C THR A 35 -0.85 -8.13 25.39
N ARG A 36 -1.70 -7.95 26.40
CA ARG A 36 -2.95 -7.20 26.27
C ARG A 36 -2.72 -5.73 25.90
N SER A 37 -1.70 -5.09 26.49
CA SER A 37 -1.32 -3.72 26.14
C SER A 37 -0.90 -3.60 24.67
N ARG A 38 -0.11 -4.57 24.19
CA ARG A 38 0.31 -4.65 22.78
C ARG A 38 -0.89 -4.81 21.84
N GLU A 39 -1.81 -5.73 22.14
CA GLU A 39 -3.01 -5.96 21.33
C GLU A 39 -3.89 -4.70 21.21
N ILE A 40 -4.06 -3.95 22.30
CA ILE A 40 -4.80 -2.68 22.29
C ILE A 40 -4.10 -1.64 21.43
N SER A 41 -2.78 -1.56 21.50
CA SER A 41 -1.97 -0.67 20.65
C SER A 41 -2.10 -1.05 19.18
N ASP A 42 -1.98 -2.33 18.84
CA ASP A 42 -2.09 -2.83 17.47
C ASP A 42 -3.47 -2.54 16.88
N ALA A 43 -4.54 -2.74 17.65
CA ALA A 43 -5.90 -2.43 17.25
C ALA A 43 -6.08 -0.92 16.97
N ALA A 44 -5.53 -0.05 17.81
CA ALA A 44 -5.60 1.40 17.61
C ALA A 44 -4.84 1.86 16.36
N VAL A 45 -3.65 1.30 16.12
CA VAL A 45 -2.87 1.58 14.90
C VAL A 45 -3.62 1.10 13.67
N LYS A 46 -4.15 -0.13 13.67
CA LYS A 46 -4.95 -0.65 12.57
C LYS A 46 -6.17 0.22 12.27
N ALA A 47 -6.88 0.65 13.31
CA ALA A 47 -8.00 1.58 13.15
C ALA A 47 -7.56 2.92 12.54
N SER A 48 -6.38 3.45 12.91
CA SER A 48 -5.86 4.69 12.33
C SER A 48 -5.61 4.58 10.82
N TYR A 49 -5.06 3.46 10.34
CA TYR A 49 -4.86 3.22 8.90
C TYR A 49 -6.19 3.13 8.15
N ILE A 50 -7.17 2.39 8.70
CA ILE A 50 -8.49 2.23 8.07
C ILE A 50 -9.17 3.60 7.94
N ILE A 51 -9.21 4.40 9.01
CA ILE A 51 -9.85 5.72 8.98
C ILE A 51 -9.10 6.68 8.04
N ALA A 52 -7.76 6.65 8.03
CA ALA A 52 -6.97 7.47 7.11
C ALA A 52 -7.24 7.11 5.64
N ASN A 53 -7.38 5.81 5.33
CA ASN A 53 -7.78 5.35 4.01
C ASN A 53 -9.17 5.84 3.61
N GLU A 54 -10.16 5.76 4.51
CA GLU A 54 -11.52 6.28 4.25
C GLU A 54 -11.51 7.79 3.96
N ILE A 55 -10.72 8.57 4.70
CA ILE A 55 -10.52 10.01 4.44
C ILE A 55 -9.95 10.23 3.04
N ALA A 56 -8.93 9.44 2.65
CA ALA A 56 -8.29 9.55 1.33
C ALA A 56 -9.26 9.19 0.20
N VAL A 57 -9.98 8.07 0.31
CA VAL A 57 -10.96 7.60 -0.71
C VAL A 57 -12.10 8.61 -0.87
N ALA A 58 -12.56 9.21 0.23
CA ALA A 58 -13.56 10.28 0.19
C ALA A 58 -13.01 11.63 -0.31
N SER A 59 -11.72 11.70 -0.68
CA SER A 59 -11.02 12.92 -1.11
C SER A 59 -11.16 14.06 -0.11
N LYS A 60 -11.07 13.74 1.18
CA LYS A 60 -11.23 14.69 2.27
C LYS A 60 -9.88 15.24 2.76
N PRO A 61 -9.84 16.51 3.22
CA PRO A 61 -8.62 17.07 3.81
C PRO A 61 -8.14 16.25 5.02
N PHE A 62 -6.82 16.15 5.22
CA PHE A 62 -6.24 15.39 6.34
C PHE A 62 -6.68 15.90 7.73
N ILE A 63 -7.10 17.16 7.83
CA ILE A 63 -7.62 17.75 9.07
C ILE A 63 -8.94 17.08 9.52
N GLU A 64 -9.67 16.42 8.62
CA GLU A 64 -10.89 15.69 8.96
C GLU A 64 -10.65 14.57 9.97
N GLY A 65 -9.41 14.05 10.08
CA GLY A 65 -9.05 13.08 11.11
C GLY A 65 -9.36 13.56 12.54
N GLU A 66 -9.15 14.85 12.82
CA GLU A 66 -9.41 15.44 14.14
C GLU A 66 -10.92 15.56 14.41
N PHE A 67 -11.69 15.89 13.38
CA PHE A 67 -13.15 15.92 13.46
C PHE A 67 -13.72 14.52 13.71
N VAL A 68 -13.29 13.52 12.93
CA VAL A 68 -13.69 12.12 13.09
C VAL A 68 -13.33 11.62 14.50
N LYS A 69 -12.14 11.93 15.01
CA LYS A 69 -11.74 11.59 16.39
C LYS A 69 -12.67 12.21 17.43
N THR A 70 -13.03 13.48 17.25
CA THR A 70 -13.95 14.17 18.15
C THR A 70 -15.33 13.51 18.17
N CYS A 71 -15.87 13.16 17.00
CA CYS A 71 -17.13 12.44 16.86
C CYS A 71 -17.11 11.08 17.57
N MET A 72 -16.05 10.28 17.33
CA MET A 72 -15.90 8.96 17.97
C MET A 72 -15.83 9.06 19.49
N LEU A 73 -15.10 10.05 20.03
CA LEU A 73 -14.98 10.23 21.48
C LEU A 73 -16.32 10.61 22.15
N LYS A 74 -17.08 11.51 21.53
CA LYS A 74 -18.41 11.89 22.01
C LYS A 74 -19.39 10.72 21.97
N ALA A 75 -19.37 9.93 20.90
CA ALA A 75 -20.21 8.74 20.78
C ALA A 75 -19.83 7.66 21.82
N ALA A 76 -18.52 7.39 21.98
CA ALA A 76 -18.02 6.41 22.95
C ALA A 76 -18.39 6.79 24.39
N GLU A 77 -18.40 8.08 24.73
CA GLU A 77 -18.79 8.56 26.07
C GLU A 77 -20.24 8.26 26.44
N ILE A 78 -21.12 8.13 25.44
CA ILE A 78 -22.55 7.85 25.66
C ILE A 78 -22.84 6.35 25.53
N VAL A 79 -22.27 5.70 24.51
CA VAL A 79 -22.62 4.33 24.11
C VAL A 79 -21.77 3.27 24.83
N CYS A 80 -20.48 3.51 25.02
CA CYS A 80 -19.56 2.57 25.67
C CYS A 80 -18.44 3.30 26.44
N PRO A 81 -18.77 3.97 27.56
CA PRO A 81 -17.83 4.78 28.33
C PRO A 81 -16.59 4.00 28.76
N GLU A 82 -16.75 2.71 29.04
CA GLU A 82 -15.67 1.79 29.45
C GLU A 82 -14.63 1.55 28.35
N LYS A 83 -14.99 1.80 27.08
CA LYS A 83 -14.08 1.67 25.93
C LYS A 83 -13.57 3.01 25.40
N ARG A 84 -13.99 4.15 25.96
CA ARG A 84 -13.59 5.49 25.50
C ARG A 84 -12.08 5.64 25.32
N GLN A 85 -11.28 5.10 26.24
CA GLN A 85 -9.82 5.20 26.15
C GLN A 85 -9.26 4.48 24.91
N ALA A 86 -9.87 3.38 24.47
CA ALA A 86 -9.46 2.68 23.26
C ALA A 86 -9.61 3.56 22.02
N PHE A 87 -10.70 4.34 21.92
CA PHE A 87 -10.89 5.34 20.86
C PHE A 87 -9.93 6.52 21.00
N ALA A 88 -9.65 6.97 22.22
CA ALA A 88 -8.71 8.07 22.48
C ALA A 88 -7.28 7.74 22.01
N ASN A 89 -6.89 6.47 22.10
CA ASN A 89 -5.60 5.97 21.67
C ASN A 89 -5.42 5.91 20.14
N ILE A 90 -6.48 6.06 19.36
CA ILE A 90 -6.39 6.12 17.90
C ILE A 90 -5.82 7.49 17.50
N SER A 91 -4.63 7.49 16.91
CA SER A 91 -3.97 8.72 16.43
C SER A 91 -4.55 9.14 15.07
N LEU A 92 -5.18 10.32 15.02
CA LEU A 92 -5.81 10.89 13.83
C LEU A 92 -5.52 12.39 13.69
N THR A 93 -4.34 12.83 14.14
CA THR A 93 -3.90 14.20 13.85
C THR A 93 -3.67 14.33 12.34
N ARG A 94 -3.71 15.57 11.83
CA ARG A 94 -3.42 15.84 10.41
C ARG A 94 -2.15 15.12 9.91
N ASN A 95 -1.07 15.21 10.68
CA ASN A 95 0.22 14.61 10.31
C ASN A 95 0.13 13.09 10.31
N THR A 96 -0.48 12.48 11.33
CA THR A 96 -0.66 11.03 11.35
C THR A 96 -1.50 10.56 10.17
N VAL A 97 -2.59 11.24 9.83
CA VAL A 97 -3.40 10.88 8.65
C VAL A 97 -2.55 10.95 7.38
N ALA A 98 -1.77 12.00 7.20
CA ALA A 98 -0.86 12.14 6.06
C ALA A 98 0.18 11.00 6.01
N ASP A 99 0.84 10.70 7.13
CA ASP A 99 1.83 9.63 7.23
C ASP A 99 1.21 8.26 6.90
N ARG A 100 0.01 7.98 7.44
CA ARG A 100 -0.70 6.71 7.20
C ARG A 100 -1.11 6.56 5.74
N ILE A 101 -1.55 7.63 5.09
CA ILE A 101 -1.87 7.63 3.66
C ILE A 101 -0.59 7.42 2.83
N SER A 102 0.51 8.08 3.20
CA SER A 102 1.81 7.90 2.53
C SER A 102 2.31 6.46 2.65
N ASP A 103 2.22 5.87 3.83
CA ASP A 103 2.57 4.46 4.09
C ASP A 103 1.73 3.52 3.22
N LEU A 104 0.41 3.73 3.16
CA LEU A 104 -0.52 2.93 2.34
C LEU A 104 -0.22 3.06 0.85
N SER A 105 0.11 4.26 0.39
CA SER A 105 0.51 4.52 -0.99
C SER A 105 1.81 3.79 -1.32
N ALA A 106 2.81 3.87 -0.45
CA ALA A 106 4.10 3.19 -0.65
C ALA A 106 3.94 1.66 -0.65
N ASP A 107 3.07 1.12 0.21
CA ASP A 107 2.74 -0.30 0.23
C ASP A 107 2.05 -0.71 -1.07
N SER A 108 1.07 0.05 -1.55
CA SER A 108 0.37 -0.18 -2.82
C SER A 108 1.34 -0.20 -4.01
N ASP A 109 2.25 0.78 -4.08
CA ASP A 109 3.33 0.83 -5.08
C ASP A 109 4.23 -0.41 -5.02
N SER A 110 4.56 -0.87 -3.81
CA SER A 110 5.40 -2.05 -3.61
C SER A 110 4.71 -3.33 -4.08
N GLN A 111 3.40 -3.44 -3.82
CA GLN A 111 2.57 -4.58 -4.24
C GLN A 111 2.44 -4.60 -5.77
N LEU A 112 2.20 -3.45 -6.40
CA LEU A 112 2.16 -3.31 -7.85
C LEU A 112 3.50 -3.74 -8.48
N LYS A 113 4.63 -3.23 -7.97
CA LYS A 113 5.97 -3.62 -8.44
C LYS A 113 6.21 -5.13 -8.33
N ARG A 114 5.80 -5.74 -7.21
CA ARG A 114 5.93 -7.19 -7.01
C ARG A 114 5.08 -7.97 -8.01
N ARG A 115 3.84 -7.54 -8.23
CA ARG A 115 2.93 -8.19 -9.18
C ARG A 115 3.47 -8.10 -10.61
N VAL A 116 3.88 -6.91 -11.05
CA VAL A 116 4.42 -6.71 -12.40
C VAL A 116 5.67 -7.58 -12.65
N LYS A 117 6.55 -7.73 -11.65
CA LYS A 117 7.73 -8.61 -11.75
C LYS A 117 7.40 -10.10 -11.80
N SER A 118 6.24 -10.50 -11.29
CA SER A 118 5.79 -11.90 -11.32
C SER A 118 5.26 -12.32 -12.69
N PHE A 119 4.95 -11.37 -13.57
CA PHE A 119 4.43 -11.68 -14.90
C PHE A 119 5.45 -12.43 -15.74
N ILE A 120 5.06 -13.56 -16.32
CA ILE A 120 5.85 -14.30 -17.31
C ILE A 120 5.73 -13.67 -18.70
N ALA A 121 4.61 -13.00 -18.96
CA ALA A 121 4.35 -12.21 -20.14
C ALA A 121 3.36 -11.09 -19.81
N PHE A 122 3.51 -9.92 -20.44
CA PHE A 122 2.57 -8.82 -20.27
C PHE A 122 2.40 -7.97 -21.52
N SER A 123 1.25 -7.31 -21.60
CA SER A 123 0.94 -6.29 -22.58
C SER A 123 0.70 -4.96 -21.91
N VAL A 124 0.97 -3.87 -22.62
CA VAL A 124 0.68 -2.52 -22.14
C VAL A 124 -0.46 -1.94 -22.96
N ALA A 125 -1.42 -1.28 -22.31
CA ALA A 125 -2.44 -0.49 -22.96
C ALA A 125 -2.27 0.98 -22.57
N ILE A 126 -2.42 1.86 -23.56
CA ILE A 126 -2.25 3.30 -23.42
C ILE A 126 -3.50 3.98 -23.94
N ASP A 127 -4.05 4.88 -23.14
CA ASP A 127 -5.26 5.64 -23.43
C ASP A 127 -5.00 7.14 -23.24
N GLU A 128 -5.48 7.97 -24.16
CA GLU A 128 -5.43 9.43 -24.04
C GLU A 128 -6.72 9.92 -23.36
N SER A 129 -6.61 10.38 -22.11
CA SER A 129 -7.71 10.98 -21.35
C SER A 129 -7.56 12.50 -21.30
N THR A 130 -8.65 13.24 -21.15
CA THR A 130 -8.64 14.70 -20.94
C THR A 130 -9.08 15.01 -19.51
N ASP A 131 -8.30 15.79 -18.78
CA ASP A 131 -8.71 16.23 -17.45
C ASP A 131 -9.74 17.37 -17.48
N VAL A 132 -10.25 17.74 -16.30
CA VAL A 132 -11.25 18.81 -16.15
C VAL A 132 -10.76 20.19 -16.59
N THR A 133 -9.46 20.34 -16.81
CA THR A 133 -8.81 21.57 -17.30
C THR A 133 -8.43 21.49 -18.78
N ASP A 134 -8.93 20.49 -19.51
CA ASP A 134 -8.65 20.24 -20.94
C ASP A 134 -7.17 19.94 -21.23
N VAL A 135 -6.43 19.46 -20.22
CA VAL A 135 -5.06 18.98 -20.39
C VAL A 135 -5.11 17.48 -20.69
N ALA A 136 -4.44 17.08 -21.77
CA ALA A 136 -4.31 15.67 -22.13
C ALA A 136 -3.46 14.93 -21.07
N GLN A 137 -3.91 13.74 -20.69
CA GLN A 137 -3.28 12.86 -19.73
C GLN A 137 -3.16 11.46 -20.32
N LEU A 138 -1.97 10.88 -20.22
CA LEU A 138 -1.71 9.55 -20.69
C LEU A 138 -2.01 8.55 -19.57
N VAL A 139 -3.00 7.69 -19.79
CA VAL A 139 -3.34 6.60 -18.88
C VAL A 139 -2.62 5.35 -19.33
N ILE A 140 -1.83 4.74 -18.44
CA ILE A 140 -1.06 3.53 -18.74
C ILE A 140 -1.61 2.37 -17.91
N PHE A 141 -1.96 1.28 -18.58
CA PHE A 141 -2.35 0.02 -17.96
C PHE A 141 -1.40 -1.10 -18.36
N ILE A 142 -1.15 -2.03 -17.44
CA ILE A 142 -0.45 -3.28 -17.74
C ILE A 142 -1.41 -4.44 -17.56
N ARG A 143 -1.43 -5.34 -18.54
CA ARG A 143 -2.16 -6.59 -18.45
C ARG A 143 -1.17 -7.73 -18.56
N GLY A 144 -0.99 -8.47 -17.48
CA GLY A 144 0.00 -9.54 -17.37
C GLY A 144 -0.62 -10.88 -17.03
N VAL A 145 0.13 -11.93 -17.33
CA VAL A 145 -0.13 -13.30 -16.86
C VAL A 145 1.02 -13.72 -15.95
N ASP A 146 0.70 -14.23 -14.77
CA ASP A 146 1.69 -14.76 -13.82
C ASP A 146 1.99 -16.25 -14.05
N ASP A 147 2.86 -16.82 -13.22
CA ASP A 147 3.25 -18.23 -13.26
C ASP A 147 2.10 -19.19 -12.91
N THR A 148 1.06 -18.71 -12.23
CA THR A 148 -0.19 -19.45 -11.97
C THR A 148 -1.17 -19.41 -13.13
N LEU A 149 -0.79 -18.77 -14.25
CA LEU A 149 -1.63 -18.51 -15.41
C LEU A 149 -2.82 -17.59 -15.10
N THR A 150 -2.74 -16.81 -14.02
CA THR A 150 -3.75 -15.82 -13.67
C THR A 150 -3.49 -14.55 -14.47
N VAL A 151 -4.51 -14.08 -15.20
CA VAL A 151 -4.45 -12.82 -15.94
C VAL A 151 -4.96 -11.69 -15.05
N THR A 152 -4.14 -10.65 -14.89
CA THR A 152 -4.49 -9.45 -14.13
C THR A 152 -4.22 -8.20 -14.94
N GLU A 153 -5.08 -7.21 -14.77
CA GLU A 153 -4.91 -5.86 -15.34
C GLU A 153 -4.71 -4.88 -14.19
N GLU A 154 -3.70 -4.03 -14.29
CA GLU A 154 -3.31 -3.08 -13.26
C GLU A 154 -3.08 -1.70 -13.87
N PHE A 155 -3.50 -0.66 -13.16
CA PHE A 155 -3.22 0.72 -13.50
C PHE A 155 -1.79 1.08 -13.07
N LEU A 156 -1.01 1.65 -14.00
CA LEU A 156 0.37 2.04 -13.75
C LEU A 156 0.46 3.49 -13.32
N GLU A 157 0.01 4.38 -14.19
CA GLU A 157 0.26 5.80 -14.04
C GLU A 157 -0.67 6.63 -14.93
N LEU A 158 -0.94 7.84 -14.46
CA LEU A 158 -1.59 8.92 -15.19
C LEU A 158 -0.54 10.02 -15.37
N ALA A 159 0.04 10.11 -16.57
CA ALA A 159 1.10 11.06 -16.87
C ALA A 159 0.53 12.30 -17.57
N PRO A 160 0.63 13.51 -17.00
CA PRO A 160 0.15 14.72 -17.66
C PRO A 160 1.01 15.07 -18.89
N MET A 161 0.36 15.49 -19.97
CA MET A 161 1.01 15.91 -21.22
C MET A 161 0.97 17.44 -21.30
N THR A 162 1.92 18.11 -20.64
CA THR A 162 1.87 19.55 -20.34
C THR A 162 2.06 20.49 -21.54
N ASP A 163 2.74 20.04 -22.60
CA ASP A 163 3.13 20.91 -23.72
C ASP A 163 2.67 20.37 -25.08
N THR A 164 2.97 19.11 -25.37
CA THR A 164 2.63 18.47 -26.64
C THR A 164 2.25 17.01 -26.46
N THR A 165 1.27 16.55 -27.25
CA THR A 165 0.89 15.13 -27.35
C THR A 165 1.59 14.46 -28.53
N THR A 166 2.91 14.66 -28.67
CA THR A 166 3.64 13.97 -29.72
C THR A 166 3.90 12.51 -29.33
N ALA A 167 4.00 11.64 -30.34
CA ALA A 167 4.37 10.23 -30.13
C ALA A 167 5.71 10.06 -29.38
N ALA A 168 6.63 11.03 -29.44
CA ALA A 168 7.89 10.98 -28.71
C ALA A 168 7.70 11.23 -27.21
N ASP A 169 6.80 12.16 -26.87
CA ASP A 169 6.46 12.50 -25.48
C ASP A 169 5.72 11.33 -24.82
N ILE A 170 4.74 10.76 -25.53
CA ILE A 170 4.00 9.56 -25.11
C ILE A 170 4.98 8.40 -24.84
N PHE A 171 5.92 8.17 -25.75
CA PHE A 171 6.90 7.11 -25.58
C PHE A 171 7.82 7.36 -24.38
N THR A 172 8.25 8.61 -24.19
CA THR A 172 9.13 8.98 -23.06
C THR A 172 8.41 8.79 -21.73
N ALA A 173 7.14 9.18 -21.64
CA ALA A 173 6.29 8.94 -20.47
C ALA A 173 6.12 7.44 -20.18
N LEU A 174 5.85 6.65 -21.22
CA LEU A 174 5.74 5.20 -21.12
C LEU A 174 7.02 4.53 -20.61
N ILE A 175 8.16 4.81 -21.25
CA ILE A 175 9.46 4.26 -20.84
C ILE A 175 9.73 4.64 -19.38
N GLY A 176 9.52 5.91 -19.02
CA GLY A 176 9.69 6.39 -17.65
C GLY A 176 8.83 5.62 -16.63
N ALA A 177 7.58 5.34 -16.96
CA ALA A 177 6.67 4.58 -16.09
C ALA A 177 7.14 3.13 -15.89
N LEU A 178 7.56 2.47 -16.98
CA LEU A 178 8.03 1.09 -16.92
C LEU A 178 9.40 0.96 -16.24
N ASP A 179 10.30 1.91 -16.44
CA ASP A 179 11.60 1.96 -15.76
C ASP A 179 11.45 2.16 -14.24
N ARG A 180 10.50 2.99 -13.80
CA ARG A 180 10.16 3.16 -12.38
C ARG A 180 9.74 1.84 -11.72
N LEU A 181 9.08 0.96 -12.47
CA LEU A 181 8.68 -0.36 -12.02
C LEU A 181 9.78 -1.42 -12.17
N LYS A 182 10.86 -1.10 -12.89
CA LYS A 182 11.95 -2.01 -13.24
C LYS A 182 11.43 -3.26 -13.94
N VAL A 183 10.56 -3.05 -14.94
CA VAL A 183 9.95 -4.14 -15.71
C VAL A 183 10.99 -4.78 -16.63
N ASP A 184 10.89 -6.09 -16.80
CA ASP A 184 11.69 -6.85 -17.76
C ASP A 184 11.04 -6.78 -19.14
N TRP A 185 11.57 -5.91 -20.01
CA TRP A 185 11.09 -5.69 -21.37
C TRP A 185 11.08 -6.95 -22.25
N SER A 186 11.89 -7.96 -21.92
CA SER A 186 11.88 -9.24 -22.64
C SER A 186 10.57 -10.01 -22.51
N ARG A 187 9.74 -9.68 -21.50
CA ARG A 187 8.44 -10.29 -21.25
C ARG A 187 7.27 -9.53 -21.88
N THR A 188 7.54 -8.40 -22.54
CA THR A 188 6.51 -7.61 -23.23
C THR A 188 6.07 -8.33 -24.51
N VAL A 189 4.80 -8.72 -24.58
CA VAL A 189 4.22 -9.40 -25.76
C VAL A 189 3.55 -8.46 -26.73
N SER A 190 2.94 -7.38 -26.24
CA SER A 190 2.23 -6.42 -27.11
C SER A 190 1.99 -5.08 -26.47
N MET A 191 1.74 -4.09 -27.30
CA MET A 191 1.24 -2.78 -26.87
C MET A 191 -0.01 -2.39 -27.66
N ALA A 192 -1.00 -1.87 -26.94
CA ALA A 192 -2.27 -1.38 -27.47
C ALA A 192 -2.40 0.13 -27.22
N THR A 193 -2.92 0.83 -28.22
CA THR A 193 -3.18 2.28 -28.20
C THR A 193 -4.59 2.51 -28.74
N ASP A 194 -5.37 3.42 -28.16
CA ASP A 194 -6.78 3.71 -28.51
C ASP A 194 -7.06 4.16 -29.97
N GLY A 195 -6.01 4.37 -30.77
CA GLY A 195 -6.14 4.76 -32.16
C GLY A 195 -6.37 6.27 -32.36
N ALA A 196 -6.11 7.11 -31.36
CA ALA A 196 -6.09 8.56 -31.52
C ALA A 196 -5.18 8.95 -32.72
N PRO A 197 -5.54 9.97 -33.53
CA PRO A 197 -4.78 10.36 -34.72
C PRO A 197 -3.29 10.66 -34.46
N SER A 198 -2.97 11.12 -33.24
CA SER A 198 -1.63 11.32 -32.67
C SER A 198 -0.81 10.02 -32.58
N MET A 199 -1.49 8.90 -32.28
CA MET A 199 -0.92 7.55 -32.09
C MET A 199 -0.95 6.69 -33.37
N VAL A 200 -1.94 6.87 -34.26
CA VAL A 200 -2.08 6.08 -35.51
C VAL A 200 -1.13 6.53 -36.62
N ARG A 201 -0.89 7.85 -36.77
CA ARG A 201 -0.10 8.40 -37.89
C ARG A 201 1.40 8.11 -37.81
N LYS A 202 1.92 7.58 -36.70
CA LYS A 202 3.37 7.43 -36.45
C LYS A 202 3.76 6.03 -35.95
N LYS A 203 3.01 5.00 -36.36
CA LYS A 203 3.33 3.57 -36.10
C LYS A 203 4.81 3.23 -36.37
N SER A 204 5.46 3.78 -37.39
CA SER A 204 6.84 3.40 -37.75
C SER A 204 7.88 3.71 -36.66
N ARG A 205 7.97 4.95 -36.16
CA ARG A 205 9.11 5.38 -35.31
C ARG A 205 9.04 4.90 -33.85
N CYS A 206 7.83 4.68 -33.35
CA CYS A 206 7.59 4.17 -31.98
C CYS A 206 7.75 2.64 -31.93
N CYS A 207 7.27 1.94 -32.96
CA CYS A 207 7.52 0.50 -33.13
C CYS A 207 9.01 0.20 -33.21
N ASP A 208 9.79 1.00 -33.95
CA ASP A 208 11.24 0.79 -34.13
C ASP A 208 12.04 0.81 -32.82
N LYS A 209 11.63 1.60 -31.82
CA LYS A 209 12.32 1.67 -30.51
C LYS A 209 11.90 0.54 -29.57
N VAL A 210 10.61 0.19 -29.52
CA VAL A 210 10.14 -0.97 -28.73
C VAL A 210 10.67 -2.28 -29.31
N GLN A 211 10.70 -2.43 -30.64
CA GLN A 211 11.27 -3.62 -31.29
C GLN A 211 12.79 -3.73 -31.12
N ARG A 212 13.49 -2.61 -30.83
CA ARG A 212 14.91 -2.63 -30.45
C ARG A 212 15.13 -3.12 -29.02
N GLU A 213 14.20 -2.88 -28.11
CA GLU A 213 14.29 -3.31 -26.71
C GLU A 213 13.59 -4.66 -26.43
N SER A 214 12.65 -5.06 -27.28
CA SER A 214 11.96 -6.35 -27.25
C SER A 214 11.57 -6.80 -28.65
N ALA A 215 12.37 -7.72 -29.22
CA ALA A 215 12.26 -8.16 -30.61
C ALA A 215 10.92 -8.86 -30.95
N ASP A 216 10.23 -9.40 -29.94
CA ASP A 216 8.99 -10.18 -30.10
C ASP A 216 7.69 -9.38 -29.84
N CYS A 217 7.80 -8.11 -29.44
CA CYS A 217 6.65 -7.29 -29.08
C CYS A 217 5.80 -6.90 -30.31
N LYS A 218 4.53 -7.34 -30.34
CA LYS A 218 3.59 -7.07 -31.44
C LYS A 218 2.71 -5.85 -31.13
N TRP A 219 2.72 -4.86 -32.01
CA TRP A 219 1.83 -3.70 -31.92
C TRP A 219 0.44 -4.00 -32.49
N ARG A 220 -0.61 -3.71 -31.73
CA ARG A 220 -2.01 -3.83 -32.19
C ARG A 220 -2.76 -2.53 -31.95
N SER A 221 -3.53 -2.13 -32.97
CA SER A 221 -4.50 -1.02 -32.93
C SER A 221 -5.90 -1.60 -32.77
#